data_AF-Q5QV51-F1
#
_entry.id   AF-Q5QV51-F1
#
_cell.length_a   1.000
_cell.length_b   1.000
_cell.length_c   1.000
_cell.angle_alpha   90.00
_cell.angle_beta   90.00
_cell.angle_gamma   90.00
#
_symmetry.space_group_name_H-M   'P 1'
#
loop_
_entity.id
_entity.type
_entity.pdbx_description
1 polymer ?
#
loop_
_entity_poly.entity_id
_entity_poly.type
_entity_poly.pdbx_seq_one_letter_code
_entity_poly.pdbx_strand_id
1 'polypeptide(L)'
;MASLNLLQWREQSLWLRYRALHCLGILLLLIVGAVSVQWVISYESYLSNLKHQLAEQKLALEEQNIQLKRWKLYQKQQQLQKSFIHRKHTSHDMLNAFYALLERTQHQLQQRELSLNQSQMKLTAIYRQIQQVNEQYLWLEKQLVKPGLKQQLLPQQGVVFSYTSPQKNADSGAEPNG
;
A
#
# COMPACT_ATOMS: atom_id res chain seq x y z
N MET A 1 -66.34 85.54 -4.91
CA MET A 1 -65.84 84.68 -3.82
C MET A 1 -65.29 83.31 -4.29
N ALA A 2 -65.28 82.97 -5.60
CA ALA A 2 -64.79 81.66 -6.08
C ALA A 2 -63.29 81.63 -6.46
N SER A 3 -62.64 82.79 -6.60
CA SER A 3 -61.24 82.91 -7.02
C SER A 3 -60.21 82.58 -5.93
N LEU A 4 -60.59 82.64 -4.65
CA LEU A 4 -59.71 82.33 -3.51
C LEU A 4 -59.48 80.82 -3.32
N ASN A 5 -60.45 79.99 -3.72
CA ASN A 5 -60.40 78.54 -3.52
C ASN A 5 -59.45 77.85 -4.51
N LEU A 6 -59.27 78.42 -5.71
CA LEU A 6 -58.33 77.92 -6.72
C LEU A 6 -56.86 78.19 -6.36
N LEU A 7 -56.59 79.30 -5.65
CA LEU A 7 -55.25 79.64 -5.16
C LEU A 7 -54.81 78.71 -4.00
N GLN A 8 -55.69 78.42 -3.04
CA GLN A 8 -55.40 77.49 -1.95
C GLN A 8 -55.14 76.05 -2.42
N TRP A 9 -55.78 75.60 -3.50
CA TRP A 9 -55.56 74.26 -4.05
C TRP A 9 -54.20 74.10 -4.76
N ARG A 10 -53.59 75.22 -5.18
CA ARG A 10 -52.27 75.26 -5.81
C ARG A 10 -51.12 75.30 -4.79
N GLU A 11 -51.39 75.81 -3.58
CA GLU A 11 -50.40 75.90 -2.50
C GLU A 11 -50.37 74.69 -1.55
N GLN A 12 -51.35 73.78 -1.66
CA GLN A 12 -51.28 72.52 -0.92
C GLN A 12 -50.08 71.70 -1.41
N SER A 13 -49.16 71.38 -0.49
CA SER A 13 -47.98 70.59 -0.79
C SER A 13 -48.39 69.28 -1.48
N LEU A 14 -47.65 68.90 -2.53
CA LEU A 14 -47.88 67.66 -3.28
C LEU A 14 -47.96 66.44 -2.34
N TRP A 15 -47.23 66.50 -1.23
CA TRP A 15 -47.23 65.49 -0.18
C TRP A 15 -48.59 65.32 0.51
N LEU A 16 -49.30 66.44 0.81
CA LEU A 16 -50.62 66.40 1.41
C LEU A 16 -51.66 65.91 0.40
N ARG A 17 -51.52 66.32 -0.86
CA ARG A 17 -52.44 65.99 -1.95
C ARG A 17 -52.35 64.53 -2.40
N TYR A 18 -51.17 63.93 -2.35
CA TYR A 18 -50.93 62.55 -2.74
C TYR A 18 -50.44 61.68 -1.58
N ARG A 19 -50.89 61.98 -0.35
CA ARG A 19 -50.46 61.30 0.88
C ARG A 19 -50.60 59.78 0.83
N ALA A 20 -51.71 59.28 0.26
CA ALA A 20 -51.92 57.84 0.07
C ALA A 20 -50.89 57.21 -0.87
N LEU A 21 -50.51 57.90 -1.95
CA LEU A 21 -49.50 57.45 -2.91
C LEU A 21 -48.11 57.40 -2.26
N HIS A 22 -47.76 58.42 -1.46
CA HIS A 22 -46.51 58.42 -0.69
C HIS A 22 -46.47 57.31 0.36
N CYS A 23 -47.57 57.06 1.09
CA CYS A 23 -47.66 55.94 2.02
C CYS A 23 -47.48 54.59 1.32
N LEU A 24 -48.08 54.39 0.15
CA LEU A 24 -47.87 53.18 -0.65
C LEU A 24 -46.40 53.04 -1.09
N GLY A 25 -45.77 54.13 -1.54
CA GLY A 25 -44.37 54.14 -1.92
C GLY A 25 -43.43 53.76 -0.77
N ILE A 26 -43.66 54.30 0.43
CA ILE A 26 -42.89 53.97 1.65
C ILE A 26 -43.09 52.49 2.02
N LEU A 27 -44.34 51.99 1.96
CA LEU A 27 -44.66 50.61 2.29
C LEU A 27 -43.98 49.63 1.32
N LEU A 28 -43.94 49.97 0.03
CA LEU A 28 -43.25 49.19 -1.01
C LEU A 28 -41.73 49.17 -0.77
N LEU A 29 -41.15 50.31 -0.37
CA LEU A 29 -39.73 50.42 0.00
C LEU A 29 -39.38 49.56 1.22
N LEU A 30 -40.25 49.51 2.23
CA LEU A 30 -40.07 48.65 3.40
C LEU A 30 -40.15 47.17 3.04
N ILE A 31 -41.09 46.77 2.16
CA ILE A 31 -41.20 45.39 1.68
C ILE A 31 -39.93 44.98 0.93
N VAL A 32 -39.44 45.81 0.00
CA VAL A 32 -38.21 45.52 -0.76
C VAL A 32 -37.00 45.42 0.18
N GLY A 33 -36.92 46.29 1.18
CA GLY A 33 -35.88 46.23 2.22
C GLY A 33 -35.94 44.91 3.00
N ALA A 34 -37.12 44.52 3.47
CA ALA A 34 -37.32 43.27 4.20
C ALA A 34 -36.96 42.04 3.36
N VAL A 35 -37.40 41.99 2.10
CA VAL A 35 -37.07 40.90 1.16
C VAL A 35 -35.58 40.82 0.91
N SER A 36 -34.91 41.96 0.72
CA SER A 36 -33.46 42.01 0.48
C SER A 36 -32.66 41.50 1.68
N VAL A 37 -33.04 41.90 2.90
CA VAL A 37 -32.41 41.41 4.14
C VAL A 37 -32.63 39.90 4.28
N GLN A 38 -33.85 39.43 4.05
CA GLN A 38 -34.17 38.00 4.15
C GLN A 38 -33.44 37.16 3.09
N TRP A 39 -33.21 37.72 1.90
CA TRP A 39 -32.39 37.10 0.86
C TRP A 39 -30.93 36.96 1.28
N VAL A 40 -30.33 38.02 1.84
CA VAL A 40 -28.94 37.98 2.32
C VAL A 40 -28.75 36.96 3.44
N ILE A 41 -29.66 36.94 4.42
CA ILE A 41 -29.61 35.97 5.54
C ILE A 41 -29.75 34.53 5.01
N SER A 42 -30.64 34.31 4.04
CA SER A 42 -30.85 33.00 3.44
C SER A 42 -29.61 32.53 2.67
N TYR A 43 -28.92 33.45 1.98
CA TYR A 43 -27.67 33.15 1.27
C TYR A 43 -26.52 32.83 2.24
N GLU A 44 -26.43 33.55 3.35
CA GLU A 44 -25.43 33.26 4.39
C GLU A 44 -25.66 31.89 5.03
N SER A 45 -26.92 31.54 5.32
CA SER A 45 -27.30 30.21 5.83
C SER A 45 -27.03 29.10 4.82
N TYR A 46 -27.24 29.35 3.53
CA TYR A 46 -26.91 28.39 2.48
C TYR A 46 -25.39 28.16 2.39
N LEU A 47 -24.60 29.23 2.44
CA LEU A 47 -23.13 29.14 2.43
C LEU A 47 -22.57 28.44 3.69
N SER A 48 -23.15 28.67 4.86
CA SER A 48 -22.72 27.99 6.08
C SER A 48 -22.99 26.49 6.02
N ASN A 49 -24.16 26.08 5.52
CA ASN A 49 -24.49 24.68 5.30
C ASN A 49 -23.53 23.99 4.31
N LEU A 50 -23.21 24.65 3.18
CA LEU A 50 -22.24 24.12 2.23
C LEU A 50 -20.84 23.96 2.85
N LYS A 51 -20.40 24.94 3.64
CA LYS A 51 -19.11 24.85 4.37
C LYS A 51 -19.11 23.69 5.36
N HIS A 52 -20.23 23.48 6.07
CA HIS A 52 -20.36 22.39 7.02
C HIS A 52 -20.29 21.02 6.34
N GLN A 53 -21.05 20.84 5.25
CA GLN A 53 -21.00 19.60 4.45
C GLN A 53 -19.60 19.32 3.89
N LEU A 54 -18.89 20.35 3.43
CA LEU A 54 -17.50 20.22 2.96
C LEU A 54 -16.55 19.81 4.10
N ALA A 55 -16.74 20.34 5.31
CA ALA A 55 -15.92 19.98 6.46
C ALA A 55 -16.15 18.52 6.86
N GLU A 56 -17.41 18.07 6.91
CA GLU A 56 -17.76 16.67 7.19
C GLU A 56 -17.19 15.72 6.13
N GLN A 57 -17.32 16.07 4.85
CA GLN A 57 -16.74 15.25 3.77
C GLN A 57 -15.20 15.19 3.85
N LYS A 58 -14.54 16.29 4.21
CA LYS A 58 -13.08 16.30 4.41
C LYS A 58 -12.66 15.38 5.55
N LEU A 59 -13.36 15.41 6.68
CA LEU A 59 -13.09 14.53 7.82
C LEU A 59 -13.28 13.05 7.44
N ALA A 60 -14.38 12.73 6.76
CA ALA A 60 -14.63 11.36 6.28
C ALA A 60 -13.54 10.87 5.30
N LEU A 61 -13.07 11.74 4.43
CA LEU A 61 -12.01 11.43 3.45
C LEU A 61 -10.65 11.25 4.13
N GLU A 62 -10.36 12.04 5.16
CA GLU A 62 -9.15 11.90 5.98
C GLU A 62 -9.14 10.58 6.76
N GLU A 63 -10.26 10.21 7.38
CA GLU A 63 -10.42 8.92 8.06
C GLU A 63 -10.22 7.74 7.11
N GLN A 64 -10.82 7.77 5.92
CA GLN A 64 -10.63 6.73 4.90
C GLN A 64 -9.15 6.63 4.49
N ASN A 65 -8.46 7.77 4.32
CA ASN A 65 -7.05 7.78 3.95
C ASN A 65 -6.17 7.17 5.07
N ILE A 66 -6.47 7.46 6.34
CA ILE A 66 -5.78 6.86 7.48
C ILE A 66 -6.00 5.33 7.50
N GLN A 67 -7.24 4.86 7.29
CA GLN A 67 -7.53 3.43 7.23
C GLN A 67 -6.80 2.75 6.07
N LEU A 68 -6.76 3.37 4.89
CA LEU A 68 -6.06 2.85 3.73
C LEU A 68 -4.54 2.77 3.95
N LYS A 69 -3.95 3.77 4.63
CA LYS A 69 -2.53 3.73 5.04
C LYS A 69 -2.26 2.59 6.01
N ARG A 70 -3.11 2.41 7.03
CA ARG A 70 -2.99 1.30 7.99
C ARG A 70 -3.10 -0.06 7.31
N TRP A 71 -4.06 -0.21 6.39
CA TRP A 71 -4.22 -1.43 5.61
C TRP A 71 -2.98 -1.76 4.77
N LYS A 72 -2.41 -0.77 4.06
CA LYS A 72 -1.17 -0.94 3.29
C LYS A 72 0.01 -1.38 4.17
N LEU A 73 0.15 -0.79 5.37
CA LEU A 73 1.19 -1.19 6.33
C LEU A 73 1.00 -2.64 6.79
N TYR A 74 -0.23 -3.01 7.15
CA TYR A 74 -0.57 -4.36 7.55
C TYR A 74 -0.27 -5.39 6.44
N GLN A 75 -0.65 -5.08 5.21
CA GLN A 75 -0.37 -5.93 4.05
C GLN A 75 1.13 -6.12 3.83
N LYS A 76 1.93 -5.04 3.97
CA LYS A 76 3.40 -5.12 3.89
C LYS A 76 3.99 -5.99 5.00
N GLN A 77 3.49 -5.87 6.24
CA GLN A 77 3.93 -6.72 7.35
C GLN A 77 3.59 -8.19 7.12
N GLN A 78 2.39 -8.51 6.63
CA GLN A 78 2.03 -9.89 6.28
C GLN A 78 2.94 -10.47 5.19
N GLN A 79 3.27 -9.69 4.15
CA GLN A 79 4.19 -10.14 3.10
C GLN A 79 5.58 -10.43 3.65
N LEU A 80 6.10 -9.56 4.52
CA LEU A 80 7.39 -9.78 5.19
C LEU A 80 7.35 -11.05 6.05
N GLN A 81 6.31 -11.24 6.86
CA GLN A 81 6.15 -12.42 7.70
C GLN A 81 6.07 -13.71 6.87
N LYS A 82 5.29 -13.72 5.78
CA LYS A 82 5.23 -14.86 4.85
C LYS A 82 6.59 -15.17 4.25
N SER A 83 7.32 -14.14 3.79
CA SER A 83 8.66 -14.32 3.22
C SER A 83 9.66 -14.87 4.26
N PHE A 84 9.56 -14.41 5.52
CA PHE A 84 10.40 -14.88 6.61
C PHE A 84 10.10 -16.33 6.98
N ILE A 85 8.81 -16.69 7.14
CA ILE A 85 8.39 -18.08 7.41
C ILE A 85 8.84 -19.00 6.28
N HIS A 86 8.67 -18.58 5.02
CA HIS A 86 9.12 -19.35 3.87
C HIS A 86 10.62 -19.58 3.92
N ARG A 87 11.43 -18.53 4.11
CA ARG A 87 12.90 -18.65 4.27
C ARG A 87 13.30 -19.55 5.43
N LYS A 88 12.61 -19.45 6.58
CA LYS A 88 12.86 -20.30 7.75
C LYS A 88 12.60 -21.77 7.41
N HIS A 89 11.48 -22.08 6.76
CA HIS A 89 11.16 -23.44 6.35
C HIS A 89 12.17 -23.99 5.34
N THR A 90 12.53 -23.20 4.32
CA THR A 90 13.55 -23.61 3.34
C THR A 90 14.91 -23.84 4.01
N SER A 91 15.29 -23.00 4.96
CA SER A 91 16.55 -23.16 5.70
C SER A 91 16.53 -24.41 6.59
N HIS A 92 15.40 -24.71 7.22
CA HIS A 92 15.23 -25.92 8.02
C HIS A 92 15.28 -27.20 7.17
N ASP A 93 14.58 -27.23 6.04
CA ASP A 93 14.61 -28.35 5.10
C ASP A 93 16.03 -28.57 4.56
N MET A 94 16.73 -27.48 4.23
CA MET A 94 18.11 -27.51 3.78
C MET A 94 19.04 -28.09 4.86
N LEU A 95 18.94 -27.63 6.11
CA LEU A 95 19.74 -28.16 7.21
C LEU A 95 19.45 -29.65 7.47
N ASN A 96 18.19 -30.08 7.41
CA ASN A 96 17.82 -31.49 7.60
C ASN A 96 18.36 -32.37 6.46
N ALA A 97 18.25 -31.92 5.20
CA ALA A 97 18.81 -32.64 4.06
C ALA A 97 20.34 -32.77 4.17
N PHE A 98 21.03 -31.73 4.64
CA PHE A 98 22.47 -31.79 4.89
C PHE A 98 22.86 -32.64 6.08
N TYR A 99 22.07 -32.63 7.15
CA TYR A 99 22.30 -33.50 8.30
C TYR A 99 22.20 -34.97 7.89
N ALA A 100 21.17 -35.34 7.12
CA ALA A 100 21.02 -36.70 6.58
C ALA A 100 22.20 -37.09 5.67
N LEU A 101 22.74 -36.12 4.91
CA LEU A 101 23.92 -36.32 4.08
C LEU A 101 25.19 -36.51 4.94
N LEU A 102 25.37 -35.72 6.00
CA LEU A 102 26.49 -35.83 6.92
C LEU A 102 26.50 -37.16 7.70
N GLU A 103 25.34 -37.60 8.17
CA GLU A 103 25.15 -38.86 8.90
C GLU A 103 25.53 -40.05 8.01
N ARG A 104 25.08 -40.07 6.75
CA ARG A 104 25.35 -41.16 5.82
C ARG A 104 26.79 -41.17 5.30
N THR A 105 27.41 -40.00 5.16
CA THR A 105 28.79 -39.86 4.67
C THR A 105 29.86 -40.05 5.76
N GLN A 106 29.45 -40.18 7.03
CA GLN A 106 30.33 -40.24 8.20
C GLN A 106 31.38 -41.36 8.16
N HIS A 107 31.07 -42.50 7.55
CA HIS A 107 31.95 -43.67 7.57
C HIS A 107 32.78 -43.86 6.29
N GLN A 108 32.50 -43.09 5.23
CA GLN A 108 33.05 -43.34 3.89
C GLN A 108 34.03 -42.25 3.42
N LEU A 109 34.01 -41.05 4.03
CA LEU A 109 34.82 -39.91 3.62
C LEU A 109 35.93 -39.60 4.65
N GLN A 110 37.16 -39.36 4.18
CA GLN A 110 38.34 -39.16 5.04
C GLN A 110 38.40 -37.79 5.69
N GLN A 111 38.04 -36.74 4.95
CA GLN A 111 38.00 -35.36 5.42
C GLN A 111 36.70 -34.71 4.97
N ARG A 112 36.14 -33.86 5.83
CA ARG A 112 34.86 -33.15 5.59
C ARG A 112 35.01 -31.70 6.06
N GLU A 113 34.71 -30.77 5.19
CA GLU A 113 34.66 -29.34 5.49
C GLU A 113 33.26 -28.81 5.16
N LEU A 114 32.62 -28.22 6.16
CA LEU A 114 31.32 -27.60 6.03
C LEU A 114 31.50 -26.09 5.91
N SER A 115 31.06 -25.50 4.81
CA SER A 115 30.94 -24.05 4.66
C SER A 115 29.48 -23.65 4.46
N LEU A 116 29.04 -22.69 5.26
CA LEU A 116 27.66 -22.23 5.31
C LEU A 116 27.63 -20.74 4.96
N ASN A 117 26.97 -20.41 3.86
CA ASN A 117 26.75 -19.03 3.41
C ASN A 117 25.24 -18.77 3.33
N GLN A 118 24.82 -17.50 3.40
CA GLN A 118 23.43 -17.02 3.47
C GLN A 118 22.50 -17.58 2.38
N SER A 119 23.05 -18.09 1.27
CA SER A 119 22.28 -18.65 0.14
C SER A 119 22.76 -20.03 -0.33
N GLN A 120 23.84 -20.55 0.26
CA GLN A 120 24.51 -21.77 -0.20
C GLN A 120 25.16 -22.50 0.98
N MET A 121 24.89 -23.80 1.12
CA MET A 121 25.73 -24.69 1.93
C MET A 121 26.55 -25.53 0.99
N LYS A 122 27.85 -25.62 1.29
CA LYS A 122 28.78 -26.48 0.57
C LYS A 122 29.39 -27.45 1.58
N LEU A 123 29.29 -28.73 1.27
CA LEU A 123 30.06 -29.77 1.94
C LEU A 123 31.17 -30.20 1.00
N THR A 124 32.41 -29.92 1.36
CA THR A 124 33.59 -30.46 0.68
C THR A 124 34.00 -31.72 1.41
N ALA A 125 34.25 -32.81 0.69
CA ALA A 125 34.69 -34.03 1.30
C ALA A 125 35.68 -34.80 0.42
N ILE A 126 36.57 -35.56 1.05
CA ILE A 126 37.58 -36.38 0.37
C ILE A 126 37.14 -37.85 0.41
N TYR A 127 37.01 -38.48 -0.74
CA TYR A 127 36.55 -39.87 -0.87
C TYR A 127 37.71 -40.87 -0.84
N ARG A 128 37.48 -42.04 -0.23
CA ARG A 128 38.45 -43.15 -0.27
C ARG A 128 38.43 -43.89 -1.60
N GLN A 129 37.26 -44.02 -2.23
CA GLN A 129 37.09 -44.77 -3.47
C GLN A 129 35.98 -44.15 -4.35
N ILE A 130 36.22 -44.06 -5.66
CA ILE A 130 35.37 -43.27 -6.57
C ILE A 130 33.96 -43.88 -6.78
N GLN A 131 33.79 -45.20 -6.60
CA GLN A 131 32.48 -45.87 -6.71
C GLN A 131 31.49 -45.40 -5.63
N GLN A 132 31.96 -45.05 -4.43
CA GLN A 132 31.14 -44.56 -3.33
C GLN A 132 30.47 -43.22 -3.66
N VAL A 133 31.12 -42.41 -4.50
CA VAL A 133 30.66 -41.09 -4.93
C VAL A 133 29.43 -41.19 -5.84
N ASN A 134 29.38 -42.23 -6.67
CA ASN A 134 28.29 -42.43 -7.63
C ASN A 134 27.02 -42.99 -6.95
N GLU A 135 27.18 -43.87 -5.97
CA GLU A 135 26.07 -44.35 -5.14
C GLU A 135 25.48 -43.23 -4.27
N GLN A 136 26.33 -42.35 -3.73
CA GLN A 136 25.89 -41.17 -2.98
C GLN A 136 25.13 -40.18 -3.86
N TYR A 137 25.59 -39.94 -5.10
CA TYR A 137 24.88 -39.13 -6.10
C TYR A 137 23.48 -39.70 -6.41
N LEU A 138 23.40 -40.99 -6.75
CA LEU A 138 22.13 -41.66 -7.08
C LEU A 138 21.15 -41.68 -5.89
N TRP A 139 21.64 -41.79 -4.66
CA TRP A 139 20.81 -41.70 -3.47
C TRP A 139 20.31 -40.28 -3.22
N LEU A 140 21.18 -39.28 -3.40
CA LEU A 140 20.85 -37.86 -3.31
C LEU A 140 19.76 -37.47 -4.31
N GLU A 141 19.91 -37.90 -5.56
CA GLU A 141 18.93 -37.69 -6.62
C GLU A 141 17.56 -38.33 -6.27
N LYS A 142 17.57 -39.50 -5.63
CA LYS A 142 16.34 -40.20 -5.18
C LYS A 142 15.67 -39.56 -3.96
N GLN A 143 16.44 -38.99 -3.03
CA GLN A 143 15.91 -38.34 -1.82
C GLN A 143 15.46 -36.90 -2.08
N LEU A 144 16.00 -36.25 -3.12
CA LEU A 144 15.73 -34.86 -3.45
C LEU A 144 14.75 -34.75 -4.62
N VAL A 145 13.49 -35.06 -4.38
CA VAL A 145 12.35 -34.70 -5.26
C VAL A 145 12.16 -33.17 -5.38
N LYS A 146 13.07 -32.35 -4.84
CA LYS A 146 13.09 -30.89 -4.94
C LYS A 146 14.42 -30.39 -5.54
N PRO A 147 14.39 -29.51 -6.56
CA PRO A 147 15.57 -29.08 -7.29
C PRO A 147 16.49 -28.20 -6.42
N GLY A 148 17.80 -28.46 -6.41
CA GLY A 148 18.75 -27.53 -5.81
C GLY A 148 20.13 -28.07 -5.43
N LEU A 149 20.33 -29.39 -5.33
CA LEU A 149 21.63 -29.96 -4.95
C LEU A 149 22.45 -30.34 -6.18
N LYS A 150 23.65 -29.76 -6.32
CA LYS A 150 24.63 -30.04 -7.36
C LYS A 150 25.87 -30.66 -6.74
N GLN A 151 26.30 -31.79 -7.28
CA GLN A 151 27.55 -32.45 -6.95
C GLN A 151 28.62 -32.07 -7.98
N GLN A 152 29.79 -31.65 -7.52
CA GLN A 152 30.95 -31.36 -8.37
C GLN A 152 32.14 -32.19 -7.89
N LEU A 153 32.70 -32.99 -8.80
CA LEU A 153 33.96 -33.70 -8.57
C LEU A 153 35.11 -32.69 -8.67
N LEU A 154 36.01 -32.70 -7.70
CA LEU A 154 37.24 -31.92 -7.71
C LEU A 154 38.44 -32.82 -8.10
N PRO A 155 39.49 -32.26 -8.69
CA PRO A 155 40.76 -32.98 -8.84
C PRO A 155 41.28 -33.44 -7.46
N GLN A 156 42.01 -34.56 -7.42
CA GLN A 156 42.62 -35.13 -6.20
C GLN A 156 41.64 -35.70 -5.15
N GLN A 157 40.70 -36.54 -5.57
CA GLN A 157 39.80 -37.27 -4.66
C GLN A 157 38.83 -36.39 -3.83
N GLY A 158 38.55 -35.16 -4.27
CA GLY A 158 37.59 -34.27 -3.64
C GLY A 158 36.20 -34.31 -4.29
N VAL A 159 35.16 -34.11 -3.48
CA VAL A 159 33.77 -33.89 -3.94
C VAL A 159 33.19 -32.71 -3.19
N VAL A 160 32.51 -31.82 -3.91
CA VAL A 160 31.73 -30.73 -3.34
C VAL A 160 30.25 -31.01 -3.59
N PHE A 161 29.49 -31.06 -2.51
CA PHE A 161 28.04 -31.04 -2.54
C PHE A 161 27.59 -29.61 -2.27
N SER A 162 26.88 -29.01 -3.22
CA SER A 162 26.37 -27.64 -3.11
C SER A 162 24.85 -27.66 -3.20
N TYR A 163 24.16 -27.07 -2.23
CA TYR A 163 22.72 -26.82 -2.34
C TYR A 163 22.48 -25.34 -2.57
N THR A 164 21.85 -25.03 -3.69
CA THR A 164 21.34 -23.70 -4.00
C THR A 164 19.83 -23.72 -3.82
N SER A 165 19.30 -22.86 -2.95
CA SER A 165 17.86 -22.65 -2.86
C SER A 165 17.28 -22.39 -4.26
N PRO A 166 16.15 -23.02 -4.64
CA PRO A 166 15.59 -22.95 -5.99
C PRO A 166 15.26 -21.52 -6.45
N GLN A 167 15.25 -20.55 -5.53
CA GLN A 167 14.96 -19.15 -5.82
C GLN A 167 16.02 -18.46 -6.70
N LYS A 168 17.27 -18.97 -6.78
CA LYS A 168 18.35 -18.31 -7.56
C LYS A 168 18.41 -18.73 -9.04
N ASN A 169 17.75 -19.82 -9.43
CA ASN A 169 17.72 -20.26 -10.84
C ASN A 169 16.69 -19.50 -11.68
N ALA A 170 15.82 -18.67 -11.08
CA ALA A 170 14.92 -17.78 -11.81
C ALA A 170 15.58 -16.46 -12.24
N ASP A 171 16.66 -16.04 -11.58
CA ASP A 171 17.36 -14.77 -11.84
C ASP A 171 18.64 -14.92 -12.70
N SER A 172 19.01 -16.16 -13.05
CA SER A 172 20.21 -16.43 -13.87
C SER A 172 19.90 -16.72 -15.35
N GLY A 173 18.66 -16.47 -15.78
CA GLY A 173 18.25 -16.46 -17.19
C GLY A 173 18.43 -15.10 -17.90
N ALA A 174 19.21 -14.17 -17.33
CA ALA A 174 19.67 -13.01 -18.07
C ALA A 174 20.84 -13.44 -18.97
N GLU A 175 20.51 -13.83 -20.20
CA GLU A 175 21.48 -13.89 -21.29
C GLU A 175 22.23 -12.56 -21.39
N PRO A 176 23.58 -12.55 -21.45
CA PRO A 176 24.30 -11.42 -21.99
C PRO A 176 24.33 -11.58 -23.52
N ASN A 177 23.25 -11.16 -24.18
CA ASN A 177 23.31 -10.78 -25.58
C ASN A 177 23.37 -9.25 -25.56
N GLY A 178 24.37 -8.54 -26.08
CA GLY A 178 25.28 -8.77 -27.18
C GLY A 178 25.51 -7.38 -27.78
#